data_AF-A0AAU9W936-F1
#
_entry.id   AF-A0AAU9W936-F1
#
_cell.length_a   1.000
_cell.length_b   1.000
_cell.length_c   1.000
_cell.angle_alpha   90.00
_cell.angle_beta   90.00
_cell.angle_gamma   90.00
#
_symmetry.space_group_name_H-M   'P 1'
#
loop_
_entity.id
_entity.type
_entity.pdbx_description
1 polymer ?
#
loop_
_entity_poly.entity_id
_entity_poly.type
_entity_poly.pdbx_seq_one_letter_code
_entity_poly.pdbx_strand_id
1 'polypeptide(L)'
;MTEEIALVKKKIYDIVVKKAETIFSYQQVQQNNLTLFWIQSRVFSFIYNLCYCLSQTCNPLQMDHTLHLRSNLINQESIETEHVMGYTCSKRTLNNVMHKMSQSHLKSFEDFITTATDCKWLVVLIIDDFTGIHTKRRPREEKLSEAKTVCTIVVEVFKDIQAVPVMHALCIHDQNGIDIESCIQLSTAALSMHGISESYASLMPDWFTKAFFNPGIERHRMNQHS
;
A
#
# COMPACT_ATOMS: atom_id res chain seq x y z
N MET A 1 -10.22 18.51 -39.47
CA MET A 1 -8.98 18.17 -38.74
C MET A 1 -9.05 16.81 -38.03
N THR A 2 -10.18 16.41 -37.45
CA THR A 2 -10.35 15.12 -36.76
C THR A 2 -10.43 13.90 -37.68
N GLU A 3 -11.06 14.02 -38.85
CA GLU A 3 -11.19 12.90 -39.82
C GLU A 3 -9.89 12.59 -40.56
N GLU A 4 -9.10 13.61 -40.90
CA GLU A 4 -7.78 13.42 -41.51
C GLU A 4 -6.80 12.73 -40.56
N ILE A 5 -6.84 13.06 -39.26
CA ILE A 5 -6.00 12.40 -38.24
C ILE A 5 -6.44 10.94 -38.06
N ALA A 6 -7.74 10.64 -38.08
CA ALA A 6 -8.23 9.27 -38.02
C ALA A 6 -7.82 8.45 -39.26
N LEU A 7 -7.84 9.08 -40.44
CA LEU A 7 -7.41 8.47 -41.70
C LEU A 7 -5.90 8.20 -41.72
N VAL A 8 -5.08 9.11 -41.17
CA VAL A 8 -3.64 8.94 -41.03
C VAL A 8 -3.32 7.83 -40.01
N LYS A 9 -4.01 7.80 -38.87
CA LYS A 9 -3.87 6.71 -37.87
C LYS A 9 -4.22 5.35 -38.46
N LYS A 10 -5.31 5.26 -39.24
CA LYS A 10 -5.71 4.03 -39.93
C LYS A 10 -4.69 3.61 -40.99
N LYS A 11 -4.18 4.54 -41.79
CA LYS A 11 -3.12 4.26 -42.78
C LYS A 11 -1.82 3.79 -42.13
N ILE A 12 -1.41 4.40 -41.01
CA ILE A 12 -0.22 3.99 -40.26
C ILE A 12 -0.44 2.59 -39.68
N TYR A 13 -1.60 2.33 -39.08
CA TYR A 13 -1.96 1.02 -38.56
C TYR A 13 -1.92 -0.05 -39.66
N ASP A 14 -2.54 0.20 -40.81
CA ASP A 14 -2.58 -0.75 -41.94
C ASP A 14 -1.19 -1.00 -42.54
N ILE A 15 -0.33 0.03 -42.63
CA ILE A 15 1.06 -0.10 -43.10
C ILE A 15 1.87 -0.92 -42.10
N VAL A 16 1.73 -0.66 -40.81
CA VAL A 16 2.48 -1.37 -39.76
C VAL A 16 2.04 -2.82 -39.65
N VAL A 17 0.73 -3.09 -39.69
CA VAL A 17 0.18 -4.46 -39.67
C VAL A 17 0.59 -5.24 -40.92
N LYS A 18 0.43 -4.67 -42.12
CA LYS A 18 0.87 -5.34 -43.36
C LYS A 18 2.37 -5.60 -43.36
N LYS A 19 3.18 -4.64 -42.90
CA LYS A 19 4.64 -4.79 -42.89
C LYS A 19 5.10 -5.80 -41.83
N ALA A 20 4.40 -5.90 -40.69
CA ALA A 20 4.59 -6.99 -39.75
C ALA A 20 4.27 -8.34 -40.39
N GLU A 21 3.10 -8.50 -41.03
CA GLU A 21 2.72 -9.73 -41.75
C GLU A 21 3.73 -10.14 -42.83
N THR A 22 4.31 -9.17 -43.55
CA THR A 22 5.31 -9.43 -44.61
C THR A 22 6.68 -9.81 -44.05
N ILE A 23 7.08 -9.25 -42.90
CA ILE A 23 8.33 -9.63 -42.21
C ILE A 23 8.19 -11.05 -41.62
N PHE A 24 6.99 -11.42 -41.17
CA PHE A 24 6.73 -12.73 -40.57
C PHE A 24 6.51 -13.86 -41.58
N SER A 25 6.05 -13.59 -42.81
CA SER A 25 5.96 -14.62 -43.86
C SER A 25 7.34 -15.08 -44.37
N TYR A 26 8.37 -14.22 -44.24
CA TYR A 26 9.74 -14.53 -44.65
C TYR A 26 10.57 -15.30 -43.60
N GLN A 27 10.06 -15.48 -42.37
CA GLN A 27 10.75 -16.18 -41.28
C GLN A 27 10.09 -17.51 -40.88
N GLN A 28 9.29 -18.14 -41.74
CA GLN A 28 8.83 -19.51 -41.54
C GLN A 28 9.91 -20.56 -41.85
N VAL A 29 11.02 -20.49 -41.12
CA VAL A 29 11.91 -21.64 -40.95
C VAL A 29 12.08 -21.89 -39.46
N GLN A 30 11.20 -22.75 -38.97
CA GLN A 30 11.28 -23.58 -37.77
C GLN A 30 11.86 -22.95 -36.49
N GLN A 31 10.98 -22.44 -35.62
CA GLN A 31 11.20 -22.49 -34.16
C GLN A 31 9.86 -22.41 -33.42
N ASN A 32 9.72 -23.26 -32.39
CA ASN A 32 8.52 -23.53 -31.59
C ASN A 32 7.50 -22.38 -31.51
N ASN A 33 6.22 -22.68 -31.78
CA ASN A 33 5.10 -21.73 -31.82
C ASN A 33 5.00 -20.81 -30.59
N LEU A 34 5.44 -21.25 -29.41
CA LEU A 34 5.50 -20.44 -28.18
C LEU A 34 6.51 -19.29 -28.29
N THR A 35 7.71 -19.55 -28.79
CA THR A 35 8.77 -18.52 -28.97
C THR A 35 8.34 -17.46 -29.97
N LEU A 36 7.68 -17.86 -31.06
CA LEU A 36 7.14 -16.93 -32.06
C LEU A 36 6.05 -16.03 -31.46
N PHE A 37 5.13 -16.59 -30.68
CA PHE A 37 4.10 -15.84 -29.96
C PHE A 37 4.70 -14.78 -29.01
N TRP A 38 5.69 -15.15 -28.19
CA TRP A 38 6.36 -14.21 -27.28
C TRP A 38 7.08 -13.08 -28.03
N ILE A 39 7.72 -13.38 -29.16
CA ILE A 39 8.36 -12.37 -30.01
C ILE A 39 7.29 -11.43 -30.60
N GLN A 40 6.18 -11.96 -31.10
CA GLN A 40 5.06 -11.18 -31.61
C GLN A 40 4.45 -10.26 -30.53
N SER A 41 4.20 -10.78 -29.33
CA SER A 41 3.70 -9.97 -28.21
C SER A 41 4.68 -8.87 -27.80
N ARG A 42 5.99 -9.14 -27.81
CA ARG A 42 7.03 -8.13 -27.52
C ARG A 42 7.09 -7.04 -28.58
N VAL A 43 7.06 -7.40 -29.86
CA VAL A 43 7.06 -6.44 -30.97
C VAL A 43 5.78 -5.60 -30.95
N PHE A 44 4.62 -6.21 -30.72
CA PHE A 44 3.36 -5.49 -30.58
C PHE A 44 3.39 -4.53 -29.38
N SER A 45 3.88 -4.97 -28.23
CA SER A 45 4.05 -4.11 -27.05
C SER A 45 5.02 -2.95 -27.31
N PHE A 46 6.12 -3.19 -28.02
CA PHE A 46 7.09 -2.14 -28.38
C PHE A 46 6.48 -1.11 -29.33
N ILE A 47 5.78 -1.56 -30.38
CA ILE A 47 5.08 -0.67 -31.32
C ILE A 47 3.96 0.09 -30.61
N TYR A 48 3.19 -0.59 -29.76
CA TYR A 48 2.15 0.05 -28.95
C TYR A 48 2.76 1.15 -28.07
N ASN A 49 3.83 0.84 -27.34
CA ASN A 49 4.54 1.83 -26.52
C ASN A 49 5.10 2.99 -27.34
N LEU A 50 5.67 2.76 -28.52
CA LEU A 50 6.16 3.83 -29.40
C LEU A 50 5.03 4.73 -29.91
N CYS A 51 3.93 4.15 -30.38
CA CYS A 51 2.75 4.90 -30.82
C CYS A 51 2.10 5.68 -29.67
N TYR A 52 2.25 5.19 -28.45
CA TYR A 52 1.64 5.73 -27.24
C TYR A 52 2.47 6.83 -26.61
N CYS A 53 3.80 6.67 -26.55
CA CYS A 53 4.72 7.71 -26.09
C CYS A 53 4.67 8.94 -27.01
N LEU A 54 4.43 8.75 -28.31
CA LEU A 54 4.29 9.85 -29.26
C LEU A 54 2.89 10.51 -29.26
N SER A 55 1.94 10.01 -28.46
CA SER A 55 0.60 10.58 -28.38
C SER A 55 0.57 11.77 -27.42
N GLN A 56 0.12 12.93 -27.90
CA GLN A 56 -0.06 14.15 -27.10
C GLN A 56 -1.22 14.07 -26.09
N THR A 57 -2.10 13.07 -26.20
CA THR A 57 -3.23 12.88 -25.28
C THR A 57 -2.85 11.95 -24.14
N CYS A 58 -2.90 12.47 -22.89
CA CYS A 58 -2.76 11.65 -21.68
C CYS A 58 -3.72 10.48 -21.70
N ASN A 59 -3.16 9.32 -21.40
CA ASN A 59 -3.83 8.04 -21.40
C ASN A 59 -3.64 7.37 -20.02
N PRO A 60 -4.39 6.30 -19.71
CA PRO A 60 -4.36 5.71 -18.38
C PRO A 60 -2.97 5.25 -17.93
N LEU A 61 -2.19 4.59 -18.81
CA LEU A 61 -0.85 4.10 -18.46
C LEU A 61 0.15 5.24 -18.18
N GLN A 62 0.14 6.34 -18.94
CA GLN A 62 0.96 7.51 -18.63
C GLN A 62 0.53 8.13 -17.29
N MET A 63 -0.78 8.17 -17.01
CA MET A 63 -1.29 8.69 -15.74
C MET A 63 -0.81 7.84 -14.55
N ASP A 64 -0.96 6.52 -14.62
CA ASP A 64 -0.53 5.61 -13.55
C ASP A 64 0.97 5.71 -13.31
N HIS A 65 1.77 5.73 -14.38
CA HIS A 65 3.21 5.91 -14.27
C HIS A 65 3.56 7.25 -13.62
N THR A 66 2.87 8.33 -14.01
CA THR A 66 3.09 9.67 -13.43
C THR A 66 2.74 9.71 -11.95
N LEU A 67 1.62 9.09 -11.55
CA LEU A 67 1.20 9.01 -10.15
C LEU A 67 2.19 8.18 -9.32
N HIS A 68 2.72 7.10 -9.88
CA HIS A 68 3.75 6.28 -9.26
C HIS A 68 5.06 7.05 -9.04
N LEU A 69 5.54 7.79 -10.03
CA LEU A 69 6.73 8.63 -9.85
C LEU A 69 6.49 9.72 -8.80
N ARG A 70 5.28 10.29 -8.80
CA ARG A 70 4.89 11.30 -7.82
C ARG A 70 4.84 10.77 -6.39
N SER A 71 4.35 9.54 -6.18
CA SER A 71 4.32 8.90 -4.86
C SER A 71 5.73 8.56 -4.35
N ASN A 72 6.67 8.25 -5.26
CA ASN A 72 8.10 8.09 -4.96
C ASN A 72 8.86 9.42 -4.79
N LEU A 73 8.15 10.54 -4.62
CA LEU A 73 8.72 11.87 -4.38
C LEU A 73 9.65 12.37 -5.49
N ILE A 74 9.51 11.86 -6.72
CA ILE A 74 10.23 12.40 -7.88
C ILE A 74 9.80 13.85 -8.07
N ASN A 75 10.79 14.70 -8.37
CA ASN A 75 10.56 16.13 -8.52
C ASN A 75 9.75 16.42 -9.80
N GLN A 76 9.11 17.58 -9.82
CA GLN A 76 8.20 17.95 -10.91
C GLN A 76 8.92 18.14 -12.26
N GLU A 77 10.18 18.56 -12.24
CA GLU A 77 10.97 18.84 -13.44
C GLU A 77 11.39 17.54 -14.15
N SER A 78 11.74 16.51 -13.37
CA SER A 78 11.98 15.16 -13.86
C SER A 78 10.72 14.56 -14.47
N ILE A 79 9.56 14.73 -13.84
CA ILE A 79 8.27 14.26 -14.40
C ILE A 79 7.96 14.98 -15.72
N GLU A 80 8.20 16.29 -15.80
CA GLU A 80 7.97 17.05 -17.04
C GLU A 80 8.97 16.66 -18.14
N THR A 81 10.20 16.31 -17.78
CA THR A 81 11.19 15.78 -18.71
C THR A 81 10.73 14.44 -19.31
N GLU A 82 10.21 13.53 -18.48
CA GLU A 82 9.60 12.29 -18.95
C GLU A 82 8.33 12.52 -19.77
N HIS A 83 7.61 13.60 -19.51
CA HIS A 83 6.41 13.96 -20.26
C HIS A 83 6.79 14.38 -21.68
N VAL A 84 7.85 15.17 -21.84
CA VAL A 84 8.41 15.53 -23.16
C VAL A 84 8.85 14.28 -23.93
N MET A 85 9.36 13.27 -23.23
CA MET A 85 9.71 11.96 -23.82
C MET A 85 8.49 11.05 -24.10
N GLY A 86 7.30 11.43 -23.62
CA GLY A 86 6.07 10.69 -23.85
C GLY A 86 5.73 9.63 -22.81
N TYR A 87 6.51 9.48 -21.74
CA TYR A 87 6.33 8.42 -20.75
C TYR A 87 5.33 8.77 -19.64
N THR A 88 5.14 10.07 -19.40
CA THR A 88 4.29 10.59 -18.33
C THR A 88 3.32 11.64 -18.85
N CYS A 89 2.45 12.10 -17.95
CA CYS A 89 1.48 13.14 -18.17
C CYS A 89 2.02 14.52 -17.79
N SER A 90 1.46 15.56 -18.41
CA SER A 90 1.82 16.94 -18.09
C SER A 90 1.59 17.26 -16.61
N LYS A 91 2.41 18.15 -16.06
CA LYS A 91 2.24 18.71 -14.71
C LYS A 91 0.80 19.17 -14.42
N ARG A 92 0.16 19.82 -15.39
CA ARG A 92 -1.21 20.34 -15.23
C ARG A 92 -2.21 19.20 -15.04
N THR A 93 -2.11 18.16 -15.86
CA THR A 93 -3.00 17.00 -15.78
C THR A 93 -2.81 16.28 -14.45
N LEU A 94 -1.55 16.05 -14.04
CA LEU A 94 -1.23 15.43 -12.74
C LEU A 94 -1.85 16.19 -11.57
N ASN A 95 -1.63 17.51 -11.51
CA ASN A 95 -2.14 18.33 -10.41
C ASN A 95 -3.67 18.33 -10.35
N ASN A 96 -4.35 18.37 -11.50
CA ASN A 96 -5.80 18.30 -11.55
C ASN A 96 -6.34 16.95 -11.05
N VAL A 97 -5.68 15.84 -11.43
CA VAL A 97 -6.06 14.50 -10.96
C VAL A 97 -5.82 14.38 -9.46
N MET A 98 -4.64 14.76 -8.97
CA MET A 98 -4.32 14.76 -7.54
C MET A 98 -5.30 15.60 -6.73
N HIS A 99 -5.68 16.77 -7.23
CA HIS A 99 -6.68 17.62 -6.59
C HIS A 99 -8.06 16.97 -6.54
N LYS A 100 -8.51 16.37 -7.65
CA LYS A 100 -9.78 15.62 -7.69
C LYS A 100 -9.75 14.43 -6.71
N MET A 101 -8.66 13.68 -6.70
CA MET A 101 -8.47 12.55 -5.77
C MET A 101 -8.52 13.03 -4.32
N SER A 102 -7.86 14.13 -4.00
CA SER A 102 -7.89 14.73 -2.66
C SER A 102 -9.30 15.18 -2.26
N GLN A 103 -10.06 15.79 -3.18
CA GLN A 103 -11.44 16.20 -2.91
C GLN A 103 -12.38 15.02 -2.70
N SER A 104 -12.20 13.94 -3.46
CA SER A 104 -13.01 12.72 -3.32
C SER A 104 -12.55 11.82 -2.17
N HIS A 105 -11.35 12.04 -1.62
CA HIS A 105 -10.74 11.13 -0.66
C HIS A 105 -11.60 10.95 0.59
N LEU A 106 -12.10 12.05 1.16
CA LEU A 106 -12.94 12.00 2.36
C LEU A 106 -14.18 11.15 2.12
N LYS A 107 -14.91 11.43 1.05
CA LYS A 107 -16.11 10.68 0.68
C LYS A 107 -15.80 9.21 0.41
N SER A 108 -14.73 8.92 -0.33
CA SER A 108 -14.31 7.54 -0.60
C SER A 108 -13.94 6.78 0.68
N PHE A 109 -13.37 7.47 1.67
CA PHE A 109 -13.04 6.89 2.95
C PHE A 109 -14.30 6.67 3.81
N GLU A 110 -15.24 7.62 3.82
CA GLU A 110 -16.54 7.46 4.47
C GLU A 110 -17.31 6.27 3.89
N ASP A 111 -17.38 6.17 2.56
CA ASP A 111 -18.02 5.06 1.86
C ASP A 111 -17.34 3.71 2.19
N PHE A 112 -16.01 3.71 2.29
CA PHE A 112 -15.21 2.53 2.66
C PHE A 112 -15.50 2.07 4.10
N ILE A 113 -15.50 2.97 5.07
CA ILE A 113 -15.79 2.66 6.48
C ILE A 113 -17.25 2.22 6.64
N THR A 114 -18.19 2.88 5.96
CA THR A 114 -19.61 2.50 5.96
C THR A 114 -19.77 1.07 5.45
N THR A 115 -19.16 0.75 4.31
CA THR A 115 -19.17 -0.61 3.74
C THR A 115 -18.57 -1.64 4.69
N ALA A 116 -17.43 -1.33 5.31
CA ALA A 116 -16.79 -2.23 6.27
C ALA A 116 -17.65 -2.47 7.52
N THR A 117 -18.37 -1.45 7.97
CA THR A 117 -19.30 -1.52 9.11
C THR A 117 -20.52 -2.37 8.78
N ASP A 118 -21.14 -2.13 7.62
CA ASP A 118 -22.31 -2.88 7.15
C ASP A 118 -22.00 -4.35 6.95
N CYS A 119 -20.82 -4.64 6.40
CA CYS A 119 -20.35 -6.00 6.15
C CYS A 119 -19.71 -6.67 7.38
N LYS A 120 -19.63 -5.95 8.51
CA LYS A 120 -19.03 -6.40 9.79
C LYS A 120 -17.63 -6.97 9.60
N TRP A 121 -16.80 -6.31 8.79
CA TRP A 121 -15.41 -6.70 8.61
C TRP A 121 -14.54 -6.21 9.77
N LEU A 122 -13.49 -6.97 10.08
CA LEU A 122 -12.48 -6.51 11.04
C LEU A 122 -11.71 -5.33 10.44
N VAL A 123 -11.79 -4.18 11.12
CA VAL A 123 -11.02 -2.98 10.79
C VAL A 123 -9.93 -2.80 11.85
N VAL A 124 -8.67 -2.76 11.40
CA VAL A 124 -7.51 -2.49 12.25
C VAL A 124 -7.08 -1.04 12.02
N LEU A 125 -7.04 -0.27 13.11
CA LEU A 125 -6.56 1.11 13.12
C LEU A 125 -5.18 1.14 13.77
N ILE A 126 -4.17 1.51 13.01
CA ILE A 126 -2.82 1.74 13.51
C ILE A 126 -2.67 3.25 13.66
N ILE A 127 -2.66 3.72 14.90
CA ILE A 127 -2.56 5.14 15.23
C ILE A 127 -1.14 5.40 15.74
N ASP A 128 -0.47 6.35 15.10
CA ASP A 128 0.84 6.83 15.50
C ASP A 128 0.76 8.35 15.75
N ASP A 129 1.02 8.78 16.98
CA ASP A 129 0.94 10.18 17.40
C ASP A 129 2.34 10.76 17.55
N PHE A 130 2.78 11.53 16.55
CA PHE A 130 4.05 12.24 16.60
C PHE A 130 3.85 13.59 17.29
N THR A 131 4.32 13.66 18.52
CA THR A 131 4.48 14.92 19.26
C THR A 131 5.91 15.44 19.07
N GLY A 132 6.07 16.75 18.84
CA GLY A 132 7.40 17.38 18.79
C GLY A 132 8.16 17.30 17.46
N ILE A 133 7.46 17.28 16.31
CA ILE A 133 8.13 17.45 15.01
C ILE A 133 8.67 18.88 14.91
N HIS A 134 9.94 19.05 15.24
CA HIS A 134 10.67 20.28 15.01
C HIS A 134 10.90 20.43 13.50
N THR A 135 10.26 21.44 12.90
CA THR A 135 10.53 21.77 11.50
C THR A 135 11.99 22.20 11.35
N LYS A 136 12.75 21.56 10.44
CA LYS A 136 14.14 21.95 10.13
C LYS A 136 14.15 23.42 9.67
N ARG A 137 14.72 24.31 10.47
CA ARG A 137 14.92 25.73 10.13
C ARG A 137 16.34 25.94 9.59
N ARG A 138 16.49 26.82 8.59
CA ARG A 138 17.80 27.37 8.23
C ARG A 138 18.23 28.36 9.33
N PRO A 139 19.50 28.40 9.74
CA PRO A 139 19.99 29.15 10.91
C PRO A 139 20.03 30.68 10.74
N ARG A 140 19.09 31.28 10.00
CA ARG A 140 19.06 32.72 9.71
C ARG A 140 18.01 33.51 10.50
N GLU A 141 17.10 32.86 11.23
CA GLU A 141 16.04 33.54 12.00
C GLU A 141 15.98 33.06 13.45
N GLU A 142 16.15 33.97 14.41
CA GLU A 142 15.99 33.76 15.86
C GLU A 142 14.50 33.68 16.28
N LYS A 143 13.75 32.73 15.71
CA LYS A 143 12.39 32.44 16.18
C LYS A 143 12.31 30.99 16.65
N LEU A 144 11.76 30.77 17.83
CA LEU A 144 11.44 29.44 18.36
C LEU A 144 10.49 28.71 17.38
N SER A 145 10.75 27.44 17.10
CA SER A 145 9.87 26.61 16.28
C SER A 145 8.67 26.15 17.09
N GLU A 146 7.45 26.39 16.63
CA GLU A 146 6.26 25.75 17.19
C GLU A 146 6.31 24.24 16.92
N ALA A 147 6.14 23.44 17.97
CA ALA A 147 5.98 22.00 17.83
C ALA A 147 4.65 21.72 17.12
N LYS A 148 4.71 20.97 16.02
CA LYS A 148 3.50 20.42 15.40
C LYS A 148 3.27 19.02 15.93
N THR A 149 2.08 18.79 16.47
CA THR A 149 1.56 17.44 16.72
C THR A 149 0.94 16.94 15.42
N VAL A 150 1.36 15.77 14.97
CA VAL A 150 0.82 15.11 13.78
C VAL A 150 0.45 13.69 14.18
N CYS A 151 -0.82 13.34 14.00
CA CYS A 151 -1.30 11.97 14.17
C CYS A 151 -1.45 11.34 12.78
N THR A 152 -0.86 10.16 12.60
CA THR A 152 -1.02 9.33 11.41
C THR A 152 -1.91 8.15 11.78
N ILE A 153 -2.98 7.95 11.01
CA ILE A 153 -3.88 6.80 11.19
C ILE A 153 -3.80 5.97 9.91
N VAL A 154 -3.30 4.74 10.02
CA VAL A 154 -3.35 3.74 8.95
C VAL A 154 -4.54 2.83 9.23
N VAL A 155 -5.38 2.64 8.22
CA VAL A 155 -6.57 1.79 8.30
C VAL A 155 -6.37 0.58 7.41
N GLU A 156 -6.46 -0.60 7.99
CA GLU A 156 -6.41 -1.87 7.28
C GLU A 156 -7.69 -2.68 7.55
N VAL A 157 -8.26 -3.30 6.52
CA VAL A 157 -9.54 -4.02 6.62
C VAL A 157 -9.38 -5.46 6.16
N PHE A 158 -9.72 -6.41 7.03
CA PHE A 158 -9.68 -7.83 6.79
C PHE A 158 -11.07 -8.34 6.47
N LYS A 159 -11.36 -8.51 5.18
CA LYS A 159 -12.69 -8.91 4.68
C LYS A 159 -13.10 -10.33 5.06
N ASP A 160 -12.11 -11.20 5.25
CA ASP A 160 -12.33 -12.62 5.58
C ASP A 160 -12.59 -12.86 7.07
N ILE A 161 -12.39 -11.83 7.90
CA ILE A 161 -12.54 -11.91 9.35
C ILE A 161 -13.74 -11.05 9.77
N GLN A 162 -14.71 -11.70 10.41
CA GLN A 162 -15.85 -10.99 11.00
C GLN A 162 -15.41 -10.22 12.25
N ALA A 163 -15.85 -8.97 12.36
CA ALA A 163 -15.63 -8.14 13.53
C ALA A 163 -16.28 -8.78 14.76
N VAL A 164 -15.55 -8.78 15.88
CA VAL A 164 -16.08 -9.27 17.15
C VAL A 164 -17.22 -8.36 17.60
N PRO A 165 -18.43 -8.88 17.85
CA PRO A 165 -19.54 -8.07 18.31
C PRO A 165 -19.24 -7.52 19.70
N VAL A 166 -19.25 -6.20 19.83
CA VAL A 166 -19.09 -5.51 21.11
C VAL A 166 -20.35 -5.76 21.95
N MET A 167 -20.28 -6.67 22.94
CA MET A 167 -21.44 -6.98 23.79
C MET A 167 -21.82 -5.86 24.76
N HIS A 168 -20.88 -4.98 25.11
CA HIS A 168 -21.11 -3.78 25.93
C HIS A 168 -20.11 -2.71 25.49
N ALA A 169 -20.53 -1.44 25.49
CA ALA A 169 -19.65 -0.28 25.29
C ALA A 169 -18.65 -0.19 26.46
N LEU A 170 -17.64 -1.05 26.46
CA LEU A 170 -16.47 -0.88 27.28
C LEU A 170 -15.75 0.34 26.71
N CYS A 171 -15.65 1.38 27.52
CA CYS A 171 -14.70 2.45 27.28
C CYS A 171 -13.31 1.78 27.30
N ILE A 172 -12.80 1.39 26.13
CA ILE A 172 -11.49 0.71 25.98
C ILE A 172 -10.35 1.62 26.47
N HIS A 173 -10.63 2.92 26.62
CA HIS A 173 -9.76 3.87 27.29
C HIS A 173 -10.24 4.07 28.72
N ASP A 174 -9.59 3.42 29.69
CA ASP A 174 -9.65 3.90 31.07
C ASP A 174 -9.04 5.32 31.09
N GLN A 175 -9.80 6.31 31.55
CA GLN A 175 -9.31 7.69 31.69
C GLN A 175 -8.14 7.77 32.69
N ASN A 176 -8.00 6.77 33.55
CA ASN A 176 -6.92 6.67 34.53
C ASN A 176 -5.64 6.01 33.96
N GLY A 177 -5.66 5.58 32.69
CA GLY A 177 -4.58 4.83 32.07
C GLY A 177 -4.54 3.37 32.53
N ILE A 178 -3.61 2.60 31.95
CA ILE A 178 -3.37 1.22 32.40
C ILE A 178 -2.55 1.29 33.68
N ASP A 179 -3.10 0.80 34.80
CA ASP A 179 -2.32 0.59 36.02
C ASP A 179 -1.33 -0.56 35.78
N ILE A 180 -0.10 -0.19 35.46
CA ILE A 180 0.99 -1.10 35.15
C ILE A 180 1.23 -2.06 36.32
N GLU A 181 1.06 -1.61 37.56
CA GLU A 181 1.33 -2.44 38.74
C GLU A 181 0.27 -3.51 38.91
N SER A 182 -1.02 -3.15 38.79
CA SER A 182 -2.10 -4.13 38.72
C SER A 182 -1.97 -5.07 37.53
N CYS A 183 -1.52 -4.56 36.37
CA CYS A 183 -1.28 -5.39 35.19
C CYS A 183 -0.16 -6.41 35.43
N ILE A 184 0.95 -6.00 36.03
CA ILE A 184 2.05 -6.90 36.41
C ILE A 184 1.55 -7.93 37.42
N GLN A 185 0.80 -7.52 38.45
CA GLN A 185 0.24 -8.43 39.44
C GLN A 185 -0.73 -9.44 38.83
N LEU A 186 -1.59 -9.02 37.91
CA LEU A 186 -2.53 -9.89 37.20
C LEU A 186 -1.81 -10.82 36.22
N SER A 187 -0.79 -10.35 35.51
CA SER A 187 -0.02 -11.15 34.54
C SER A 187 0.85 -12.19 35.24
N THR A 188 1.44 -11.83 36.38
CA THR A 188 2.28 -12.71 37.20
C THR A 188 1.50 -13.48 38.26
N ALA A 189 0.17 -13.28 38.34
CA ALA A 189 -0.69 -14.03 39.24
C ALA A 189 -0.59 -15.53 38.94
N ALA A 190 -0.61 -16.34 40.01
CA ALA A 190 -0.46 -17.78 39.89
C ALA A 190 -1.49 -18.41 38.93
N LEU A 191 -2.73 -17.95 38.99
CA LEU A 191 -3.82 -18.43 38.12
C LEU A 191 -3.57 -18.08 36.64
N SER A 192 -3.14 -16.85 36.35
CA SER A 192 -2.85 -16.40 34.98
C SER A 192 -1.67 -17.16 34.38
N MET A 193 -0.60 -17.30 35.16
CA MET A 193 0.58 -18.09 34.74
C MET A 193 0.25 -19.57 34.56
N HIS A 194 -0.63 -20.13 35.39
CA HIS A 194 -1.10 -21.51 35.24
C HIS A 194 -1.93 -21.68 33.96
N GLY A 195 -2.84 -20.75 33.66
CA GLY A 195 -3.63 -20.77 32.44
C GLY A 195 -2.80 -20.61 31.17
N ILE A 196 -1.80 -19.71 31.18
CA ILE A 196 -0.85 -19.56 30.07
C ILE A 196 -0.02 -20.84 29.90
N SER A 197 0.46 -21.41 31.00
CA SER A 197 1.23 -22.66 30.98
C SER A 197 0.40 -23.82 30.46
N GLU A 198 -0.86 -23.97 30.86
CA GLU A 198 -1.75 -25.03 30.38
C GLU A 198 -2.12 -24.86 28.90
N SER A 199 -2.42 -23.63 28.48
CA SER A 199 -2.71 -23.31 27.08
C SER A 199 -1.52 -23.64 26.19
N TYR A 200 -0.32 -23.20 26.58
CA TYR A 200 0.91 -23.53 25.86
C TYR A 200 1.22 -25.03 25.89
N ALA A 201 1.04 -25.68 27.04
CA ALA A 201 1.30 -27.11 27.18
C ALA A 201 0.32 -27.98 26.38
N SER A 202 -0.91 -27.53 26.17
CA SER A 202 -1.89 -28.23 25.33
C SER A 202 -1.50 -28.28 23.85
N LEU A 203 -0.65 -27.34 23.41
CA LEU A 203 -0.19 -27.24 22.02
C LEU A 203 1.16 -27.90 21.78
N MET A 204 1.92 -28.20 22.85
CA MET A 204 3.30 -28.67 22.77
C MET A 204 3.44 -30.13 23.20
N PRO A 205 4.37 -30.90 22.62
CA PRO A 205 4.58 -32.30 22.99
C PRO A 205 4.94 -32.48 24.48
N ASP A 206 4.35 -33.48 25.14
CA ASP A 206 4.47 -33.77 26.59
C ASP A 206 5.90 -33.80 27.15
N TRP A 207 6.88 -34.20 26.32
CA TRP A 207 8.27 -34.29 26.73
C TRP A 207 8.94 -32.92 26.88
N PHE A 208 8.49 -31.91 26.13
CA PHE A 208 9.05 -30.56 26.14
C PHE A 208 8.51 -29.73 27.31
N THR A 209 7.21 -29.85 27.58
CA THR A 209 6.52 -29.14 28.66
C THR A 209 6.95 -29.62 30.05
N LYS A 210 7.14 -30.94 30.24
CA LYS A 210 7.63 -31.52 31.50
C LYS A 210 9.08 -31.14 31.84
N ALA A 211 9.91 -30.85 30.84
CA ALA A 211 11.33 -30.53 31.04
C ALA A 211 11.59 -29.05 31.34
N PHE A 212 10.76 -28.13 30.81
CA PHE A 212 11.07 -26.70 30.82
C PHE A 212 10.05 -25.80 31.51
N PHE A 213 8.79 -26.23 31.69
CA PHE A 213 7.72 -25.36 32.18
C PHE A 213 7.09 -25.90 33.46
N ASN A 214 7.86 -25.87 34.56
CA ASN A 214 7.30 -26.01 35.89
C ASN A 214 6.88 -24.62 36.41
N PRO A 215 5.58 -24.35 36.63
CA PRO A 215 5.08 -23.02 37.01
C PRO A 215 5.71 -22.46 38.30
N GLY A 216 6.08 -23.34 39.24
CA GLY A 216 6.75 -22.94 40.48
C GLY A 216 8.18 -22.48 40.27
N ILE A 217 8.90 -23.09 39.31
CA ILE A 217 10.29 -22.75 38.99
C ILE A 217 10.36 -21.44 38.20
N GLU A 218 9.46 -21.22 37.24
CA GLU A 218 9.42 -19.98 36.45
C GLU A 218 9.05 -18.77 37.31
N ARG A 219 8.12 -18.92 38.26
CA ARG A 219 7.82 -17.86 39.23
C ARG A 219 9.03 -17.50 40.09
N HIS A 220 9.82 -18.49 40.49
CA HIS A 220 11.04 -18.26 41.26
C HIS A 220 12.09 -17.50 40.44
N ARG A 221 12.27 -17.84 39.15
CA ARG A 221 13.17 -17.12 38.24
C ARG A 221 12.76 -15.66 38.04
N MET A 222 11.47 -15.39 37.85
CA MET A 222 10.98 -14.01 37.70
C MET A 222 11.19 -13.17 38.98
N ASN A 223 11.00 -13.76 40.15
CA ASN A 223 11.19 -13.07 41.44
C ASN A 223 12.66 -12.85 41.79
N GLN A 224 13.60 -13.62 41.21
CA GLN A 224 15.04 -13.41 41.40
C GLN A 224 15.65 -12.39 40.44
N HIS A 225 14.95 -12.06 39.34
CA HIS A 225 15.40 -11.13 38.31
C HIS A 225 14.63 -9.80 38.30
N SER A 226 13.79 -9.55 39.30
CA SER A 226 13.18 -8.26 39.61
C SER A 226 13.94 -7.59 40.76
#